data_AF-A0AAJ8BR53-F1
#
_entry.id   AF-A0AAJ8BR53-F1
#
_cell.length_a   1.000
_cell.length_b   1.000
_cell.length_c   1.000
_cell.angle_alpha   90.00
_cell.angle_beta   90.00
_cell.angle_gamma   90.00
#
_symmetry.space_group_name_H-M   'P 1'
#
loop_
_entity.id
_entity.type
_entity.pdbx_description
1 polymer ?
#
loop_
_entity_poly.entity_id
_entity_poly.type
_entity_poly.pdbx_seq_one_letter_code
_entity_poly.pdbx_strand_id
1 'polypeptide(L)'
;MTQSFVSFTAVLLTGLLSHSQPAAAVGISCDPNTRPYSAWMTDSVIARRDAILGDFAAGDDIYPNISRIGLFESTVIRLKDYYDADSCGQVDWHSYTLQGAESLLPAVLNVSFDVNAPLTVFAAGDPMYHQYDRAPNETYKQALDTLHDAFNARTRDSEGAFWYFNPYPNWGVLEGLYPLGSFISMWKTYFEPTNTTLSDSLMLSLDLFKDHCHDDSSGLLFHGYDSSKTASWADPTTGASSYVWNRALGNWFMTLVDLLERSGKNSAILNETQRDDVYTKYWNVANTIINDADEETGCWWQVMLHGGEEGNYIESSGSAQFVYGLLKGARLGYLQGKTPNGVGYTDAADKCYNYLVSEFVKEEADGSLGYNGTVGDCGLYDPTFELAEVDLLTTNTTNTITTRSCDICITEADDKIERLHR
;
A
#
# COMPACT_ATOMS: atom_id res chain seq x y z
N MET A 1 36.59 -34.27 -50.49
CA MET A 1 36.19 -34.32 -49.07
C MET A 1 37.16 -33.45 -48.30
N THR A 2 36.87 -32.16 -48.24
CA THR A 2 37.68 -31.13 -47.57
C THR A 2 36.92 -30.68 -46.35
N GLN A 3 37.41 -31.07 -45.16
CA GLN A 3 36.90 -30.63 -43.87
C GLN A 3 37.24 -29.15 -43.67
N SER A 4 36.21 -28.30 -43.59
CA SER A 4 36.33 -26.91 -43.16
C SER A 4 36.47 -26.86 -41.64
N PHE A 5 37.59 -26.32 -41.17
CA PHE A 5 37.71 -25.69 -39.87
C PHE A 5 36.83 -24.44 -39.86
N VAL A 6 35.69 -24.49 -39.16
CA VAL A 6 34.96 -23.28 -38.75
C VAL A 6 35.11 -23.17 -37.24
N SER A 7 35.73 -22.05 -36.86
CA SER A 7 36.05 -21.63 -35.51
C SER A 7 34.82 -21.67 -34.59
N PHE A 8 35.03 -22.19 -33.39
CA PHE A 8 34.11 -22.24 -32.25
C PHE A 8 33.89 -20.84 -31.63
N THR A 9 33.68 -19.82 -32.46
CA THR A 9 33.64 -18.40 -32.05
C THR A 9 32.47 -17.63 -32.67
N ALA A 10 31.46 -18.33 -33.20
CA ALA A 10 30.26 -17.72 -33.79
C ALA A 10 28.93 -18.10 -33.10
N VAL A 11 28.96 -18.85 -31.99
CA VAL A 11 27.73 -19.26 -31.25
C VAL A 11 27.56 -18.49 -29.93
N LEU A 12 28.46 -17.56 -29.60
CA LEU A 12 28.39 -16.75 -28.38
C LEU A 12 28.05 -15.26 -28.60
N LEU A 13 27.64 -14.87 -29.82
CA LEU A 13 27.28 -13.48 -30.14
C LEU A 13 25.87 -13.30 -30.73
N THR A 14 24.98 -14.27 -30.54
CA THR A 14 23.53 -14.09 -30.75
C THR A 14 22.71 -14.11 -29.46
N GLY A 15 23.38 -14.19 -28.29
CA GLY A 15 22.76 -14.14 -26.96
C GLY A 15 22.84 -12.80 -26.23
N LEU A 16 23.29 -11.72 -26.88
CA LEU A 16 23.51 -10.41 -26.25
C LEU A 16 22.89 -9.22 -27.00
N LEU A 17 21.91 -9.46 -27.87
CA LEU A 17 21.13 -8.41 -28.54
C LEU A 17 19.61 -8.74 -28.53
N SER A 18 19.11 -9.23 -27.40
CA SER A 18 17.69 -9.15 -27.06
C SER A 18 17.50 -8.23 -25.86
N HIS A 19 17.98 -6.99 -25.99
CA HIS A 19 17.41 -5.89 -25.23
C HIS A 19 16.22 -5.35 -26.02
N SER A 20 15.12 -5.14 -25.30
CA SER A 20 13.96 -4.33 -25.67
C SER A 20 13.25 -4.71 -26.97
N GLN A 21 12.44 -5.76 -26.93
CA GLN A 21 11.03 -5.47 -27.14
C GLN A 21 10.36 -5.60 -25.79
N PRO A 22 9.67 -4.57 -25.26
CA PRO A 22 8.67 -4.85 -24.25
C PRO A 22 7.72 -5.83 -24.91
N ALA A 23 7.65 -7.05 -24.39
CA ALA A 23 6.42 -7.81 -24.57
C ALA A 23 5.38 -6.90 -23.92
N ALA A 24 4.68 -6.09 -24.72
CA ALA A 24 3.47 -5.45 -24.28
C ALA A 24 2.61 -6.62 -23.78
N ALA A 25 2.46 -6.74 -22.47
CA ALA A 25 1.31 -7.44 -21.94
C ALA A 25 0.15 -6.69 -22.58
N VAL A 26 -0.47 -7.30 -23.60
CA VAL A 26 -1.64 -6.72 -24.24
C VAL A 26 -2.71 -6.86 -23.18
N GLY A 27 -2.82 -5.83 -22.35
CA GLY A 27 -3.85 -5.77 -21.33
C GLY A 27 -5.22 -5.94 -21.98
N ILE A 28 -6.19 -6.37 -21.20
CA ILE A 28 -7.54 -6.59 -21.69
C ILE A 28 -8.11 -5.22 -22.09
N SER A 29 -8.64 -5.11 -23.31
CA SER A 29 -9.33 -3.88 -23.70
C SER A 29 -10.62 -3.73 -22.91
N CYS A 30 -10.89 -2.54 -22.36
CA CYS A 30 -12.18 -2.27 -21.72
C CYS A 30 -13.33 -2.39 -22.73
N ASP A 31 -14.45 -2.96 -22.29
CA ASP A 31 -15.68 -2.92 -23.09
C ASP A 31 -16.14 -1.45 -23.18
N PRO A 32 -16.31 -0.87 -24.38
CA PRO A 32 -16.71 0.52 -24.54
C PRO A 32 -18.09 0.83 -23.95
N ASN A 33 -18.91 -0.19 -23.62
CA ASN A 33 -20.24 -0.03 -23.04
C ASN A 33 -20.26 -0.23 -21.52
N THR A 34 -19.19 -0.74 -20.91
CA THR A 34 -19.09 -0.91 -19.47
C THR A 34 -17.73 -0.42 -18.99
N ARG A 35 -17.74 0.63 -18.17
CA ARG A 35 -16.52 1.19 -17.60
C ARG A 35 -16.26 0.56 -16.23
N PRO A 36 -15.13 -0.14 -16.03
CA PRO A 36 -14.75 -0.63 -14.70
C PRO A 36 -14.68 0.51 -13.69
N TYR A 37 -15.11 0.29 -12.45
CA TYR A 37 -15.05 1.31 -11.40
C TYR A 37 -13.63 1.77 -11.16
N SER A 38 -12.67 0.87 -11.28
CA SER A 38 -11.24 1.12 -11.17
C SER A 38 -10.73 2.14 -12.20
N ALA A 39 -11.07 1.96 -13.48
CA ALA A 39 -10.72 2.91 -14.53
C ALA A 39 -11.46 4.25 -14.35
N TRP A 40 -12.75 4.21 -13.97
CA TRP A 40 -13.54 5.42 -13.74
C TRP A 40 -13.02 6.23 -12.56
N MET A 41 -12.72 5.59 -11.45
CA MET A 41 -12.18 6.24 -10.27
C MET A 41 -10.79 6.82 -10.55
N THR A 42 -9.94 6.12 -11.30
CA THR A 42 -8.63 6.63 -11.74
C THR A 42 -8.78 7.94 -12.51
N ASP A 43 -9.65 7.99 -13.53
CA ASP A 43 -9.92 9.22 -14.27
C ASP A 43 -10.53 10.32 -13.40
N SER A 44 -11.31 9.94 -12.38
CA SER A 44 -11.94 10.87 -11.43
C SER A 44 -10.91 11.54 -10.52
N VAL A 45 -9.96 10.77 -10.00
CA VAL A 45 -8.79 11.27 -9.25
C VAL A 45 -7.95 12.22 -10.11
N ILE A 46 -7.74 11.88 -11.39
CA ILE A 46 -7.03 12.74 -12.34
C ILE A 46 -7.78 14.05 -12.58
N ALA A 47 -9.10 13.98 -12.79
CA ALA A 47 -9.94 15.16 -13.01
C ALA A 47 -9.91 16.11 -11.81
N ARG A 48 -9.90 15.58 -10.58
CA ARG A 48 -9.79 16.36 -9.34
C ARG A 48 -8.37 16.83 -9.03
N ARG A 49 -7.37 16.27 -9.70
CA ARG A 49 -5.94 16.48 -9.45
C ARG A 49 -5.47 16.03 -8.06
N ASP A 50 -6.08 15.01 -7.46
CA ASP A 50 -5.76 14.64 -6.08
C ASP A 50 -4.35 14.02 -5.93
N ALA A 51 -3.80 13.36 -6.95
CA ALA A 51 -2.46 12.74 -6.87
C ALA A 51 -1.34 13.60 -7.50
N ILE A 52 -1.36 14.91 -7.23
CA ILE A 52 -0.26 15.84 -7.48
C ILE A 52 -0.01 16.66 -6.22
N LEU A 53 1.25 16.79 -5.82
CA LEU A 53 1.62 17.65 -4.69
C LEU A 53 1.48 19.11 -5.14
N GLY A 54 0.64 19.86 -4.44
CA GLY A 54 0.48 21.30 -4.65
C GLY A 54 1.69 22.09 -4.16
N ASP A 55 1.63 23.42 -4.27
CA ASP A 55 2.63 24.29 -3.65
C ASP A 55 2.61 24.09 -2.12
N PHE A 56 3.79 23.90 -1.52
CA PHE A 56 3.94 23.72 -0.08
C PHE A 56 5.03 24.64 0.48
N ALA A 57 4.81 25.13 1.69
CA ALA A 57 5.75 25.92 2.45
C ALA A 57 6.58 25.05 3.40
N ALA A 58 7.68 25.60 3.90
CA ALA A 58 8.45 24.96 4.95
C ALA A 58 7.58 24.80 6.22
N GLY A 59 7.36 23.55 6.64
CA GLY A 59 6.54 23.22 7.82
C GLY A 59 5.15 22.69 7.49
N ASP A 60 4.73 22.68 6.22
CA ASP A 60 3.49 22.01 5.81
C ASP A 60 3.61 20.49 6.01
N ASP A 61 2.54 19.88 6.51
CA ASP A 61 2.46 18.42 6.59
C ASP A 61 2.09 17.86 5.20
N ILE A 62 3.13 17.50 4.45
CA ILE A 62 2.99 16.94 3.11
C ILE A 62 2.98 15.40 3.11
N TYR A 63 3.24 14.74 4.24
CA TYR A 63 3.47 13.29 4.26
C TYR A 63 2.24 12.47 3.85
N PRO A 64 1.00 12.81 4.24
CA PRO A 64 -0.19 12.13 3.74
C PRO A 64 -0.34 12.23 2.22
N ASN A 65 0.08 13.37 1.63
CA ASN A 65 0.04 13.57 0.18
C ASN A 65 1.10 12.72 -0.54
N ILE A 66 2.30 12.57 0.02
CA ILE A 66 3.34 11.68 -0.52
C ILE A 66 2.82 10.24 -0.58
N SER A 67 2.22 9.74 0.51
CA SER A 67 1.59 8.42 0.53
C SER A 67 0.50 8.26 -0.51
N ARG A 68 -0.39 9.26 -0.64
CA ARG A 68 -1.48 9.24 -1.61
C ARG A 68 -0.97 9.15 -3.04
N ILE A 69 0.04 9.96 -3.39
CA ILE A 69 0.64 9.96 -4.73
C ILE A 69 1.32 8.63 -5.02
N GLY A 70 2.08 8.10 -4.06
CA GLY A 70 2.72 6.78 -4.18
C GLY A 70 1.72 5.67 -4.42
N LEU A 71 0.66 5.61 -3.60
CA LEU A 71 -0.41 4.62 -3.74
C LEU A 71 -1.12 4.75 -5.10
N PHE A 72 -1.46 5.98 -5.51
CA PHE A 72 -2.13 6.23 -6.78
C PHE A 72 -1.29 5.75 -7.97
N GLU A 73 0.01 6.04 -7.95
CA GLU A 73 0.91 5.62 -9.02
C GLU A 73 1.05 4.09 -9.05
N SER A 74 1.20 3.42 -7.89
CA SER A 74 1.19 1.95 -7.82
C SER A 74 -0.09 1.36 -8.42
N THR A 75 -1.25 1.97 -8.15
CA THR A 75 -2.53 1.54 -8.71
C THR A 75 -2.61 1.75 -10.21
N VAL A 76 -2.22 2.92 -10.72
CA VAL A 76 -2.17 3.16 -12.17
C VAL A 76 -1.26 2.14 -12.83
N ILE A 77 -0.05 1.89 -12.32
CA ILE A 77 0.86 0.88 -12.88
C ILE A 77 0.18 -0.50 -12.97
N ARG A 78 -0.48 -0.94 -11.90
CA ARG A 78 -1.20 -2.23 -11.87
C ARG A 78 -2.36 -2.30 -12.84
N LEU A 79 -3.10 -1.20 -13.01
CA LEU A 79 -4.16 -1.11 -14.01
C LEU A 79 -3.60 -1.20 -15.42
N LYS A 80 -2.45 -0.57 -15.70
CA LYS A 80 -1.80 -0.63 -17.01
C LYS A 80 -1.19 -2.01 -17.31
N ASP A 81 -0.84 -2.78 -16.28
CA ASP A 81 -0.41 -4.18 -16.43
C ASP A 81 -1.59 -5.12 -16.77
N TYR A 82 -2.81 -4.73 -16.41
CA TYR A 82 -4.01 -5.55 -16.59
C TYR A 82 -4.84 -5.17 -17.79
N TYR A 83 -5.17 -3.89 -17.89
CA TYR A 83 -5.92 -3.29 -18.97
C TYR A 83 -4.99 -2.73 -20.02
N ASP A 84 -5.44 -2.77 -21.27
CA ASP A 84 -4.87 -1.86 -22.27
C ASP A 84 -5.30 -0.44 -21.85
N ALA A 85 -4.42 0.27 -21.15
CA ALA A 85 -4.73 1.55 -20.53
C ALA A 85 -5.25 2.59 -21.51
N ASP A 86 -4.75 2.54 -22.75
CA ASP A 86 -5.18 3.42 -23.84
C ASP A 86 -6.64 3.14 -24.28
N SER A 87 -7.16 1.96 -23.95
CA SER A 87 -8.56 1.58 -24.19
C SER A 87 -9.51 1.92 -23.03
N CYS A 88 -8.99 2.15 -21.82
CA CYS A 88 -9.78 2.28 -20.59
C CYS A 88 -9.80 3.70 -20.02
N GLY A 89 -8.68 4.43 -20.15
CA GLY A 89 -8.57 5.81 -19.66
C GLY A 89 -9.28 6.79 -20.58
N GLN A 90 -9.96 7.78 -20.00
CA GLN A 90 -10.48 8.95 -20.73
C GLN A 90 -9.43 10.06 -20.88
N VAL A 91 -8.32 9.95 -20.15
CA VAL A 91 -7.18 10.87 -20.17
C VAL A 91 -5.86 10.11 -20.18
N ASP A 92 -4.77 10.81 -20.48
CA ASP A 92 -3.44 10.22 -20.42
C ASP A 92 -2.98 10.04 -18.97
N TRP A 93 -3.19 8.84 -18.43
CA TRP A 93 -2.74 8.44 -17.10
C TRP A 93 -1.22 8.58 -16.93
N HIS A 94 -0.45 8.38 -18.00
CA HIS A 94 1.01 8.50 -17.92
C HIS A 94 1.45 9.94 -17.70
N SER A 95 0.92 10.87 -18.49
CA SER A 95 1.23 12.29 -18.32
C SER A 95 0.84 12.80 -16.93
N TYR A 96 -0.19 12.24 -16.33
CA TYR A 96 -0.59 12.60 -14.98
C TYR A 96 0.29 11.98 -13.89
N THR A 97 0.66 10.69 -13.98
CA THR A 97 1.61 10.10 -13.02
C THR A 97 3.00 10.72 -13.11
N LEU A 98 3.44 11.13 -14.30
CA LEU A 98 4.67 11.91 -14.46
C LEU A 98 4.60 13.24 -13.68
N GLN A 99 3.51 14.00 -13.80
CA GLN A 99 3.30 15.22 -13.01
C GLN A 99 3.29 14.94 -11.51
N GLY A 100 2.66 13.84 -11.08
CA GLY A 100 2.65 13.38 -9.69
C GLY A 100 4.07 13.13 -9.18
N ALA A 101 4.84 12.32 -9.89
CA ALA A 101 6.23 12.04 -9.58
C ALA A 101 7.09 13.32 -9.53
N GLU A 102 7.02 14.18 -10.56
CA GLU A 102 7.79 15.43 -10.60
C GLU A 102 7.43 16.39 -9.46
N SER A 103 6.17 16.41 -9.03
CA SER A 103 5.73 17.23 -7.89
C SER A 103 6.36 16.81 -6.56
N LEU A 104 6.81 15.55 -6.43
CA LEU A 104 7.48 15.04 -5.23
C LEU A 104 8.95 15.43 -5.15
N LEU A 105 9.61 15.69 -6.28
CA LEU A 105 11.06 15.93 -6.36
C LEU A 105 11.59 16.97 -5.35
N PRO A 106 10.93 18.13 -5.12
CA PRO A 106 11.44 19.10 -4.17
C PRO A 106 11.49 18.57 -2.72
N ALA A 107 10.65 17.59 -2.37
CA ALA A 107 10.66 16.95 -1.06
C ALA A 107 11.74 15.85 -0.95
N VAL A 108 11.80 14.96 -1.95
CA VAL A 108 12.61 13.72 -1.88
C VAL A 108 14.03 13.83 -2.45
N LEU A 109 14.48 15.05 -2.77
CA LEU A 109 15.88 15.36 -3.08
C LEU A 109 16.66 15.87 -1.87
N ASN A 110 16.06 15.86 -0.68
CA ASN A 110 16.65 16.36 0.55
C ASN A 110 16.74 15.25 1.61
N VAL A 111 17.89 14.60 1.70
CA VAL A 111 18.12 13.50 2.66
C VAL A 111 17.85 13.91 4.10
N SER A 112 18.11 15.17 4.47
CA SER A 112 17.86 15.65 5.83
C SER A 112 16.36 15.76 6.12
N PHE A 113 15.56 16.09 5.11
CA PHE A 113 14.11 16.02 5.23
C PHE A 113 13.65 14.55 5.35
N ASP A 114 14.12 13.68 4.45
CA ASP A 114 13.67 12.28 4.38
C ASP A 114 14.04 11.45 5.63
N VAL A 115 15.21 11.68 6.22
CA VAL A 115 15.61 11.02 7.49
C VAL A 115 14.66 11.39 8.63
N ASN A 116 14.20 12.64 8.66
CA ASN A 116 13.36 13.16 9.73
C ASN A 116 11.87 12.94 9.49
N ALA A 117 11.46 12.65 8.26
CA ALA A 117 10.08 12.38 7.86
C ALA A 117 9.50 11.12 8.55
N PRO A 118 8.18 10.88 8.49
CA PRO A 118 7.60 9.58 8.77
C PRO A 118 8.03 8.53 7.73
N LEU A 119 7.96 7.24 8.09
CA LEU A 119 8.29 6.12 7.17
C LEU A 119 7.46 6.15 5.88
N THR A 120 6.31 6.80 5.90
CA THR A 120 5.45 7.02 4.73
C THR A 120 6.13 7.77 3.58
N VAL A 121 7.21 8.51 3.83
CA VAL A 121 8.02 9.15 2.78
C VAL A 121 8.51 8.17 1.71
N PHE A 122 8.71 6.90 2.09
CA PHE A 122 9.15 5.85 1.15
C PHE A 122 8.12 5.51 0.07
N ALA A 123 6.87 5.98 0.19
CA ALA A 123 5.86 5.83 -0.84
C ALA A 123 6.26 6.54 -2.15
N ALA A 124 7.16 7.53 -2.08
CA ALA A 124 7.72 8.20 -3.26
C ALA A 124 8.66 7.30 -4.08
N GLY A 125 9.14 6.18 -3.53
CA GLY A 125 10.09 5.30 -4.19
C GLY A 125 9.58 4.69 -5.48
N ASP A 126 8.36 4.14 -5.47
CA ASP A 126 7.74 3.52 -6.65
C ASP A 126 7.51 4.56 -7.77
N PRO A 127 6.94 5.75 -7.50
CA PRO A 127 6.90 6.86 -8.45
C PRO A 127 8.24 7.18 -9.11
N MET A 128 9.28 7.39 -8.30
CA MET A 128 10.60 7.75 -8.81
C MET A 128 11.19 6.64 -9.67
N TYR A 129 11.06 5.38 -9.22
CA TYR A 129 11.57 4.23 -9.93
C TYR A 129 10.86 4.02 -11.27
N HIS A 130 9.54 4.13 -11.31
CA HIS A 130 8.79 3.95 -12.55
C HIS A 130 9.13 4.99 -13.61
N GLN A 131 9.32 6.26 -13.23
CA GLN A 131 9.79 7.28 -14.18
C GLN A 131 11.24 7.04 -14.62
N TYR A 132 12.12 6.62 -13.68
CA TYR A 132 13.51 6.26 -13.98
C TYR A 132 13.62 5.07 -14.94
N ASP A 133 12.83 4.01 -14.76
CA ASP A 133 12.86 2.80 -15.59
C ASP A 133 12.41 3.10 -17.03
N ARG A 134 11.37 3.94 -17.18
CA ARG A 134 10.86 4.35 -18.49
C ARG A 134 11.83 5.25 -19.26
N ALA A 135 12.41 6.23 -18.57
CA ALA A 135 13.30 7.21 -19.17
C ALA A 135 14.42 7.55 -18.17
N PRO A 136 15.54 6.81 -18.21
CA PRO A 136 16.64 7.00 -17.27
C PRO A 136 17.09 8.46 -17.21
N ASN A 137 16.93 9.05 -16.02
CA ASN A 137 17.23 10.46 -15.73
C ASN A 137 17.98 10.53 -14.39
N GLU A 138 19.07 11.29 -14.36
CA GLU A 138 19.90 11.50 -13.17
C GLU A 138 19.10 12.06 -11.99
N THR A 139 18.10 12.91 -12.22
CA THR A 139 17.26 13.49 -11.17
C THR A 139 16.43 12.43 -10.44
N TYR A 140 15.77 11.51 -11.15
CA TYR A 140 15.02 10.43 -10.51
C TYR A 140 15.94 9.45 -9.79
N LYS A 141 17.12 9.15 -10.37
CA LYS A 141 18.12 8.32 -9.69
C LYS A 141 18.62 8.96 -8.41
N GLN A 142 18.87 10.28 -8.41
CA GLN A 142 19.27 11.03 -7.23
C GLN A 142 18.19 11.00 -6.15
N ALA A 143 16.91 11.13 -6.50
CA ALA A 143 15.81 10.99 -5.54
C ALA A 143 15.77 9.58 -4.93
N LEU A 144 15.92 8.53 -5.75
CA LEU A 144 16.01 7.15 -5.27
C LEU A 144 17.20 6.94 -4.33
N ASP A 145 18.38 7.47 -4.67
CA ASP A 145 19.57 7.43 -3.83
C ASP A 145 19.37 8.18 -2.51
N THR A 146 18.69 9.33 -2.55
CA THR A 146 18.36 10.13 -1.36
C THR A 146 17.46 9.34 -0.41
N LEU A 147 16.42 8.67 -0.92
CA LEU A 147 15.57 7.79 -0.12
C LEU A 147 16.36 6.62 0.47
N HIS A 148 17.26 6.01 -0.29
CA HIS A 148 18.10 4.92 0.23
C HIS A 148 19.09 5.40 1.31
N ASP A 149 19.71 6.56 1.13
CA ASP A 149 20.55 7.19 2.14
C ASP A 149 19.74 7.52 3.40
N ALA A 150 18.50 7.98 3.23
CA ALA A 150 17.58 8.24 4.34
C ALA A 150 17.21 6.95 5.09
N PHE A 151 16.98 5.83 4.38
CA PHE A 151 16.81 4.51 5.01
C PHE A 151 18.01 4.14 5.88
N ASN A 152 19.23 4.32 5.37
CA ASN A 152 20.45 3.94 6.09
C ASN A 152 20.73 4.84 7.31
N ALA A 153 20.40 6.13 7.21
CA ALA A 153 20.64 7.11 8.26
C ALA A 153 19.52 7.18 9.31
N ARG A 154 18.40 6.46 9.11
CA ARG A 154 17.22 6.56 9.98
C ARG A 154 17.49 6.04 11.38
N THR A 155 17.03 6.80 12.37
CA THR A 155 17.15 6.44 13.78
C THR A 155 16.37 5.16 14.09
N ARG A 156 16.97 4.35 14.96
CA ARG A 156 16.41 3.08 15.43
C ARG A 156 16.30 3.07 16.94
N ASP A 157 15.32 2.35 17.45
CA ASP A 157 15.18 2.11 18.89
C ASP A 157 16.18 1.06 19.39
N SER A 158 16.09 0.72 20.70
CA SER A 158 16.95 -0.29 21.32
C SER A 158 16.71 -1.71 20.82
N GLU A 159 15.58 -1.96 20.16
CA GLU A 159 15.20 -3.27 19.59
C GLU A 159 15.61 -3.38 18.11
N GLY A 160 16.05 -2.27 17.51
CA GLY A 160 16.58 -2.18 16.16
C GLY A 160 15.55 -1.78 15.10
N ALA A 161 14.29 -1.55 15.49
CA ALA A 161 13.25 -1.02 14.61
C ALA A 161 13.50 0.45 14.28
N PHE A 162 13.07 0.87 13.10
CA PHE A 162 13.05 2.30 12.76
C PHE A 162 12.05 3.03 13.63
N TRP A 163 12.40 4.24 14.06
CA TRP A 163 11.37 5.17 14.51
C TRP A 163 10.44 5.49 13.34
N TYR A 164 9.13 5.46 13.59
CA TYR A 164 8.12 5.78 12.59
C TYR A 164 8.34 7.19 12.05
N PHE A 165 8.57 8.16 12.94
CA PHE A 165 8.77 9.57 12.60
C PHE A 165 9.71 10.19 13.64
N ASN A 166 10.69 11.02 13.22
CA ASN A 166 11.71 11.54 14.14
C ASN A 166 11.18 12.35 15.33
N PRO A 167 10.11 13.17 15.19
CA PRO A 167 9.45 13.82 16.33
C PRO A 167 8.79 12.87 17.32
N TYR A 168 8.57 11.61 16.95
CA TYR A 168 7.95 10.57 17.77
C TYR A 168 8.96 9.43 18.05
N PRO A 169 9.90 9.67 18.99
CA PRO A 169 10.97 8.72 19.26
C PRO A 169 10.42 7.39 19.77
N ASN A 170 11.01 6.28 19.30
CA ASN A 170 10.69 4.90 19.71
C ASN A 170 9.30 4.39 19.30
N TRP A 171 8.56 5.16 18.49
CA TRP A 171 7.24 4.74 18.04
C TRP A 171 7.34 3.85 16.80
N GLY A 172 6.66 2.71 16.83
CA GLY A 172 6.29 1.92 15.67
C GLY A 172 4.82 2.11 15.36
N VAL A 173 4.49 2.49 14.12
CA VAL A 173 3.10 2.69 13.65
C VAL A 173 2.88 1.91 12.35
N LEU A 174 1.80 1.14 12.25
CA LEU A 174 1.59 0.14 11.17
C LEU A 174 1.58 0.77 9.77
N GLU A 175 1.11 2.00 9.62
CA GLU A 175 1.03 2.72 8.34
C GLU A 175 2.39 2.88 7.66
N GLY A 176 3.48 2.91 8.44
CA GLY A 176 4.83 3.03 7.91
C GLY A 176 5.30 1.79 7.13
N LEU A 177 4.71 0.62 7.37
CA LEU A 177 5.21 -0.64 6.83
C LEU A 177 4.89 -0.84 5.36
N TYR A 178 3.74 -0.37 4.89
CA TYR A 178 3.35 -0.56 3.49
C TYR A 178 4.30 0.20 2.54
N PRO A 179 4.51 1.52 2.72
CA PRO A 179 5.49 2.28 1.94
C PRO A 179 6.91 1.74 2.08
N LEU A 180 7.35 1.41 3.30
CA LEU A 180 8.69 0.87 3.55
C LEU A 180 8.91 -0.48 2.84
N GLY A 181 7.94 -1.39 2.94
CA GLY A 181 7.97 -2.68 2.29
C GLY A 181 7.98 -2.58 0.76
N SER A 182 7.24 -1.61 0.20
CA SER A 182 7.26 -1.31 -1.24
C SER A 182 8.65 -0.85 -1.68
N PHE A 183 9.20 0.16 -1.00
CA PHE A 183 10.53 0.69 -1.32
C PHE A 183 11.63 -0.35 -1.20
N ILE A 184 11.66 -1.13 -0.11
CA ILE A 184 12.65 -2.21 0.09
C ILE A 184 12.55 -3.25 -1.03
N SER A 185 11.33 -3.65 -1.39
CA SER A 185 11.12 -4.64 -2.45
C SER A 185 11.65 -4.12 -3.79
N MET A 186 11.27 -2.89 -4.16
CA MET A 186 11.76 -2.22 -5.38
C MET A 186 13.29 -2.11 -5.36
N TRP A 187 13.88 -1.60 -4.28
CA TRP A 187 15.31 -1.36 -4.20
C TRP A 187 16.13 -2.66 -4.30
N LYS A 188 15.70 -3.71 -3.59
CA LYS A 188 16.32 -5.02 -3.69
C LYS A 188 16.20 -5.58 -5.11
N THR A 189 15.04 -5.48 -5.74
CA THR A 189 14.86 -6.04 -7.09
C THR A 189 15.78 -5.40 -8.12
N TYR A 190 15.94 -4.07 -8.08
CA TYR A 190 16.57 -3.34 -9.18
C TYR A 190 17.98 -2.80 -8.90
N PHE A 191 18.35 -2.59 -7.63
CA PHE A 191 19.62 -1.97 -7.26
C PHE A 191 20.50 -2.90 -6.40
N GLU A 192 19.92 -3.62 -5.43
CA GLU A 192 20.69 -4.43 -4.47
C GLU A 192 20.10 -5.82 -4.20
N PRO A 193 20.07 -6.73 -5.18
CA PRO A 193 19.42 -8.04 -5.05
C PRO A 193 20.07 -8.95 -4.01
N THR A 194 21.33 -8.73 -3.66
CA THR A 194 22.05 -9.56 -2.68
C THR A 194 22.07 -8.99 -1.27
N ASN A 195 21.54 -7.77 -1.05
CA ASN A 195 21.58 -7.13 0.27
C ASN A 195 20.46 -7.67 1.17
N THR A 196 20.81 -8.44 2.19
CA THR A 196 19.82 -9.00 3.12
C THR A 196 19.40 -8.02 4.21
N THR A 197 20.23 -7.03 4.56
CA THR A 197 19.95 -6.09 5.66
C THR A 197 18.65 -5.31 5.47
N LEU A 198 18.29 -5.01 4.22
CA LEU A 198 17.02 -4.37 3.86
C LEU A 198 15.83 -5.26 4.27
N SER A 199 15.81 -6.52 3.82
CA SER A 199 14.76 -7.47 4.19
C SER A 199 14.76 -7.79 5.69
N ASP A 200 15.93 -7.90 6.31
CA ASP A 200 16.06 -8.22 7.73
C ASP A 200 15.47 -7.10 8.60
N SER A 201 15.64 -5.82 8.20
CA SER A 201 15.02 -4.68 8.90
C SER A 201 13.50 -4.70 8.81
N LEU A 202 12.95 -5.10 7.66
CA LEU A 202 11.50 -5.22 7.48
C LEU A 202 10.94 -6.38 8.31
N MET A 203 11.58 -7.55 8.27
CA MET A 203 11.16 -8.71 9.04
C MET A 203 11.20 -8.45 10.55
N LEU A 204 12.26 -7.78 11.04
CA LEU A 204 12.34 -7.34 12.43
C LEU A 204 11.16 -6.43 12.81
N SER A 205 10.81 -5.48 11.94
CA SER A 205 9.66 -4.59 12.18
C SER A 205 8.37 -5.41 12.26
N LEU A 206 8.17 -6.38 11.36
CA LEU A 206 7.01 -7.26 11.40
C LEU A 206 6.94 -8.08 12.71
N ASP A 207 8.07 -8.62 13.16
CA ASP A 207 8.12 -9.38 14.42
C ASP A 207 7.80 -8.50 15.63
N LEU A 208 8.34 -7.28 15.69
CA LEU A 208 8.09 -6.36 16.80
C LEU A 208 6.63 -5.91 16.88
N PHE A 209 5.96 -5.63 15.75
CA PHE A 209 4.52 -5.35 15.79
C PHE A 209 3.71 -6.55 16.28
N LYS A 210 4.10 -7.76 15.93
CA LYS A 210 3.47 -8.96 16.48
C LYS A 210 3.72 -9.08 17.99
N ASP A 211 4.92 -8.78 18.46
CA ASP A 211 5.29 -8.93 19.88
C ASP A 211 4.69 -7.85 20.77
N HIS A 212 4.62 -6.60 20.29
CA HIS A 212 4.06 -5.48 21.05
C HIS A 212 2.55 -5.34 20.89
N CYS A 213 2.03 -5.41 19.66
CA CYS A 213 0.66 -4.96 19.34
C CYS A 213 -0.36 -6.10 19.23
N HIS A 214 0.04 -7.37 19.24
CA HIS A 214 -0.90 -8.48 19.14
C HIS A 214 -1.78 -8.58 20.39
N ASP A 215 -3.10 -8.51 20.18
CA ASP A 215 -4.07 -8.81 21.21
C ASP A 215 -4.43 -10.30 21.18
N ASP A 216 -4.08 -11.03 22.23
CA ASP A 216 -4.34 -12.47 22.33
C ASP A 216 -5.85 -12.81 22.37
N SER A 217 -6.71 -11.84 22.72
CA SER A 217 -8.14 -12.08 22.85
C SER A 217 -8.86 -12.09 21.49
N SER A 218 -8.55 -11.11 20.64
CA SER A 218 -9.11 -10.99 19.29
C SER A 218 -8.24 -11.65 18.22
N GLY A 219 -6.91 -11.70 18.42
CA GLY A 219 -5.93 -12.07 17.39
C GLY A 219 -5.61 -10.95 16.40
N LEU A 220 -6.08 -9.72 16.65
CA LEU A 220 -5.79 -8.52 15.85
C LEU A 220 -4.56 -7.78 16.40
N LEU A 221 -4.07 -6.79 15.65
CA LEU A 221 -2.96 -5.93 16.09
C LEU A 221 -3.47 -4.52 16.37
N PHE A 222 -3.11 -3.97 17.52
CA PHE A 222 -3.27 -2.55 17.82
C PHE A 222 -2.47 -1.66 16.86
N HIS A 223 -2.91 -0.41 16.71
CA HIS A 223 -2.37 0.57 15.74
C HIS A 223 -0.85 0.76 15.82
N GLY A 224 -0.26 0.78 17.00
CA GLY A 224 1.20 0.91 17.13
C GLY A 224 1.72 0.66 18.53
N TYR A 225 3.00 0.92 18.73
CA TYR A 225 3.67 0.76 20.02
C TYR A 225 4.75 1.83 20.24
N ASP A 226 5.05 2.11 21.50
CA ASP A 226 6.25 2.83 21.93
C ASP A 226 7.16 1.85 22.69
N SER A 227 8.31 1.49 22.11
CA SER A 227 9.24 0.54 22.74
C SER A 227 9.83 1.04 24.06
N SER A 228 9.82 2.37 24.27
CA SER A 228 10.25 2.99 25.53
C SER A 228 9.15 3.07 26.59
N LYS A 229 7.89 2.83 26.21
CA LYS A 229 6.70 2.86 27.09
C LYS A 229 6.55 4.20 27.84
N THR A 230 6.92 5.29 27.19
CA THR A 230 6.90 6.64 27.77
C THR A 230 5.78 7.52 27.23
N ALA A 231 5.25 7.20 26.05
CA ALA A 231 4.07 7.85 25.49
C ALA A 231 2.86 7.66 26.41
N SER A 232 1.99 8.68 26.50
CA SER A 232 0.84 8.66 27.43
C SER A 232 -0.22 7.62 27.08
N TRP A 233 -0.24 7.13 25.84
CA TRP A 233 -1.15 6.10 25.35
C TRP A 233 -0.56 4.69 25.42
N ALA A 234 0.74 4.55 25.67
CA ALA A 234 1.44 3.28 25.60
C ALA A 234 1.11 2.41 26.81
N ASP A 235 0.73 1.16 26.57
CA ASP A 235 0.57 0.17 27.63
C ASP A 235 1.89 0.00 28.40
N PRO A 236 1.87 0.02 29.75
CA PRO A 236 3.10 -0.04 30.55
C PRO A 236 3.82 -1.40 30.47
N THR A 237 3.18 -2.44 29.95
CA THR A 237 3.75 -3.78 29.81
C THR A 237 4.23 -4.02 28.38
N THR A 238 3.37 -3.80 27.38
CA THR A 238 3.67 -4.11 25.98
C THR A 238 4.17 -2.91 25.21
N GLY A 239 3.80 -1.69 25.60
CA GLY A 239 4.04 -0.46 24.85
C GLY A 239 2.98 -0.18 23.78
N ALA A 240 2.00 -1.06 23.58
CA ALA A 240 0.98 -0.92 22.54
C ALA A 240 0.02 0.25 22.78
N SER A 241 -0.57 0.73 21.70
CA SER A 241 -1.79 1.56 21.75
C SER A 241 -3.01 0.74 22.18
N SER A 242 -4.14 1.42 22.42
CA SER A 242 -5.33 0.80 23.00
C SER A 242 -6.34 0.27 21.99
N TYR A 243 -6.28 0.73 20.73
CA TYR A 243 -7.31 0.45 19.74
C TYR A 243 -6.76 -0.23 18.48
N VAL A 244 -7.59 -1.10 17.92
CA VAL A 244 -7.39 -1.69 16.59
C VAL A 244 -8.05 -0.76 15.59
N TRP A 245 -7.24 0.13 15.02
CA TRP A 245 -7.67 0.99 13.92
C TRP A 245 -7.60 0.22 12.59
N ASN A 246 -8.73 0.14 11.89
CA ASN A 246 -8.86 -0.70 10.71
C ASN A 246 -7.85 -0.37 9.59
N ARG A 247 -7.59 0.92 9.28
CA ARG A 247 -6.66 1.32 8.21
C ARG A 247 -5.20 1.08 8.59
N ALA A 248 -4.84 1.19 9.87
CA ALA A 248 -3.52 0.77 10.34
C ALA A 248 -3.31 -0.72 10.10
N LEU A 249 -4.27 -1.57 10.52
CA LEU A 249 -4.22 -3.01 10.28
C LEU A 249 -4.31 -3.37 8.78
N GLY A 250 -5.04 -2.58 7.98
CA GLY A 250 -5.12 -2.73 6.54
C GLY A 250 -3.78 -2.50 5.85
N ASN A 251 -3.00 -1.49 6.25
CA ASN A 251 -1.63 -1.28 5.75
C ASN A 251 -0.73 -2.49 6.05
N TRP A 252 -0.81 -3.03 7.26
CA TRP A 252 -0.11 -4.26 7.62
C TRP A 252 -0.52 -5.43 6.72
N PHE A 253 -1.81 -5.62 6.52
CA PHE A 253 -2.34 -6.71 5.69
C PHE A 253 -1.91 -6.61 4.22
N MET A 254 -1.97 -5.41 3.64
CA MET A 254 -1.47 -5.14 2.29
C MET A 254 0.04 -5.40 2.18
N THR A 255 0.81 -4.99 3.19
CA THR A 255 2.27 -5.22 3.22
C THR A 255 2.58 -6.69 3.08
N LEU A 256 1.91 -7.55 3.86
CA LEU A 256 2.18 -8.98 3.86
C LEU A 256 1.86 -9.63 2.50
N VAL A 257 0.70 -9.36 1.92
CA VAL A 257 0.31 -9.98 0.64
C VAL A 257 1.15 -9.45 -0.53
N ASP A 258 1.56 -8.18 -0.50
CA ASP A 258 2.41 -7.59 -1.54
C ASP A 258 3.85 -8.12 -1.45
N LEU A 259 4.38 -8.33 -0.24
CA LEU A 259 5.64 -9.01 -0.03
C LEU A 259 5.61 -10.45 -0.59
N LEU A 260 4.53 -11.18 -0.34
CA LEU A 260 4.35 -12.54 -0.86
C LEU A 260 4.26 -12.60 -2.39
N GLU A 261 3.63 -11.61 -3.03
CA GLU A 261 3.59 -11.51 -4.49
C GLU A 261 4.99 -11.21 -5.06
N ARG A 262 5.66 -10.19 -4.51
CA ARG A 262 6.97 -9.73 -4.98
C ARG A 262 8.08 -10.73 -4.68
N SER A 263 7.89 -11.59 -3.67
CA SER A 263 8.85 -12.63 -3.24
C SER A 263 8.55 -14.01 -3.84
N GLY A 264 8.05 -14.07 -5.09
CA GLY A 264 7.84 -15.33 -5.81
C GLY A 264 9.12 -16.17 -6.00
N LYS A 265 9.00 -17.39 -6.55
CA LYS A 265 10.03 -18.47 -6.55
C LYS A 265 11.44 -18.13 -7.06
N ASN A 266 11.66 -16.95 -7.66
CA ASN A 266 12.97 -16.49 -8.15
C ASN A 266 13.35 -15.09 -7.66
N SER A 267 12.65 -14.58 -6.65
CA SER A 267 12.90 -13.25 -6.09
C SER A 267 13.97 -13.30 -5.02
N ALA A 268 14.84 -12.29 -4.99
CA ALA A 268 15.84 -12.12 -3.95
C ALA A 268 15.34 -11.24 -2.77
N ILE A 269 14.05 -10.88 -2.77
CA ILE A 269 13.47 -10.00 -1.74
C ILE A 269 13.39 -10.71 -0.39
N LEU A 270 12.69 -11.85 -0.30
CA LEU A 270 12.62 -12.70 0.90
C LEU A 270 13.20 -14.08 0.62
N ASN A 271 13.92 -14.65 1.59
CA ASN A 271 14.28 -16.07 1.55
C ASN A 271 13.09 -16.96 1.93
N GLU A 272 13.23 -18.28 1.76
CA GLU A 272 12.14 -19.24 2.01
C GLU A 272 11.58 -19.16 3.45
N THR A 273 12.44 -19.06 4.45
CA THR A 273 12.03 -18.95 5.86
C THR A 273 11.26 -17.66 6.14
N GLN A 274 11.76 -16.52 5.63
CA GLN A 274 11.07 -15.23 5.75
C GLN A 274 9.72 -15.26 5.03
N ARG A 275 9.65 -15.90 3.86
CA ARG A 275 8.41 -16.03 3.10
C ARG A 275 7.37 -16.88 3.83
N ASP A 276 7.78 -17.99 4.45
CA ASP A 276 6.87 -18.84 5.23
C ASP A 276 6.35 -18.13 6.48
N ASP A 277 7.19 -17.32 7.12
CA ASP A 277 6.80 -16.47 8.25
C ASP A 277 5.80 -15.38 7.83
N VAL A 278 6.08 -14.64 6.75
CA VAL A 278 5.14 -13.65 6.19
C VAL A 278 3.82 -14.31 5.79
N TYR A 279 3.85 -15.50 5.18
CA TYR A 279 2.64 -16.26 4.85
C TYR A 279 1.84 -16.63 6.09
N THR A 280 2.51 -17.09 7.15
CA THR A 280 1.86 -17.45 8.41
C THR A 280 1.19 -16.23 9.04
N LYS A 281 1.87 -15.09 9.10
CA LYS A 281 1.31 -13.82 9.58
C LYS A 281 0.10 -13.39 8.74
N TYR A 282 0.22 -13.46 7.41
CA TYR A 282 -0.84 -13.11 6.46
C TYR A 282 -2.07 -13.98 6.61
N TRP A 283 -1.89 -15.30 6.66
CA TRP A 283 -2.99 -16.24 6.80
C TRP A 283 -3.70 -16.10 8.15
N ASN A 284 -2.94 -15.90 9.24
CA ASN A 284 -3.54 -15.68 10.56
C ASN A 284 -4.42 -14.42 10.56
N VAL A 285 -3.87 -13.27 10.14
CA VAL A 285 -4.64 -12.02 10.15
C VAL A 285 -5.83 -12.06 9.17
N ALA A 286 -5.69 -12.71 8.00
CA ALA A 286 -6.80 -12.89 7.06
C ALA A 286 -8.00 -13.63 7.69
N ASN A 287 -7.72 -14.66 8.49
CA ASN A 287 -8.77 -15.39 9.21
C ASN A 287 -9.37 -14.56 10.34
N THR A 288 -8.55 -13.80 11.07
CA THR A 288 -9.03 -12.96 12.15
C THR A 288 -9.92 -11.83 11.65
N ILE A 289 -9.50 -11.08 10.61
CA ILE A 289 -10.33 -9.99 10.06
C ILE A 289 -11.65 -10.51 9.52
N ILE A 290 -11.70 -11.70 8.88
CA ILE A 290 -12.97 -12.27 8.40
C ILE A 290 -13.90 -12.60 9.57
N ASN A 291 -13.37 -13.05 10.71
CA ASN A 291 -14.19 -13.34 11.89
C ASN A 291 -14.73 -12.07 12.56
N ASP A 292 -14.06 -10.93 12.38
CA ASP A 292 -14.42 -9.62 12.94
C ASP A 292 -15.34 -8.80 12.02
N ALA A 293 -15.54 -9.25 10.77
CA ALA A 293 -16.38 -8.53 9.81
C ALA A 293 -17.82 -8.36 10.31
N ASP A 294 -18.37 -7.17 10.11
CA ASP A 294 -19.74 -6.84 10.46
C ASP A 294 -20.75 -7.74 9.71
N GLU A 295 -21.70 -8.33 10.43
CA GLU A 295 -22.61 -9.33 9.86
C GLU A 295 -23.60 -8.71 8.85
N GLU A 296 -23.93 -7.43 8.95
CA GLU A 296 -24.87 -6.80 8.01
C GLU A 296 -24.14 -6.42 6.71
N THR A 297 -23.06 -5.66 6.85
CA THR A 297 -22.34 -5.03 5.72
C THR A 297 -21.26 -5.92 5.13
N GLY A 298 -20.72 -6.86 5.92
CA GLY A 298 -19.52 -7.63 5.59
C GLY A 298 -18.21 -6.83 5.69
N CYS A 299 -18.29 -5.54 6.04
CA CYS A 299 -17.15 -4.63 6.14
C CYS A 299 -16.69 -4.45 7.59
N TRP A 300 -15.77 -3.50 7.84
CA TRP A 300 -15.14 -3.33 9.13
C TRP A 300 -15.34 -1.93 9.68
N TRP A 301 -15.54 -1.88 11.00
CA TRP A 301 -15.67 -0.66 11.78
C TRP A 301 -14.32 0.09 11.85
N GLN A 302 -14.36 1.42 11.93
CA GLN A 302 -13.18 2.28 12.12
C GLN A 302 -12.33 1.78 13.30
N VAL A 303 -12.98 1.57 14.45
CA VAL A 303 -12.42 0.86 15.60
C VAL A 303 -13.02 -0.54 15.66
N MET A 304 -12.26 -1.53 15.22
CA MET A 304 -12.77 -2.88 14.92
C MET A 304 -13.44 -3.56 16.13
N LEU A 305 -12.77 -3.55 17.28
CA LEU A 305 -13.26 -4.21 18.51
C LEU A 305 -14.39 -3.47 19.25
N HIS A 306 -14.84 -2.33 18.71
CA HIS A 306 -15.87 -1.47 19.28
C HIS A 306 -17.06 -1.30 18.33
N GLY A 307 -17.33 -2.30 17.48
CA GLY A 307 -18.42 -2.27 16.52
C GLY A 307 -19.79 -2.04 17.16
N GLY A 308 -20.58 -1.14 16.58
CA GLY A 308 -21.93 -0.80 17.06
C GLY A 308 -21.98 0.17 18.26
N GLU A 309 -20.84 0.60 18.81
CA GLU A 309 -20.80 1.66 19.80
C GLU A 309 -21.20 3.02 19.20
N GLU A 310 -21.79 3.89 20.03
CA GLU A 310 -22.24 5.21 19.58
C GLU A 310 -21.07 5.99 18.97
N GLY A 311 -21.21 6.28 17.69
CA GLY A 311 -20.30 7.11 16.93
C GLY A 311 -19.22 6.38 16.15
N ASN A 312 -18.98 5.11 16.44
CA ASN A 312 -18.22 4.28 15.52
C ASN A 312 -18.99 4.12 14.20
N TYR A 313 -18.30 3.81 13.11
CA TYR A 313 -18.90 3.63 11.78
C TYR A 313 -18.13 2.62 10.94
N ILE A 314 -18.79 2.05 9.93
CA ILE A 314 -18.12 1.24 8.90
C ILE A 314 -17.23 2.16 8.07
N GLU A 315 -15.91 1.95 8.16
CA GLU A 315 -14.94 2.82 7.54
C GLU A 315 -14.42 2.18 6.25
N SER A 316 -14.50 2.98 5.18
CA SER A 316 -14.39 2.53 3.79
C SER A 316 -12.97 2.19 3.35
N SER A 317 -11.94 2.81 3.95
CA SER A 317 -10.56 2.66 3.50
C SER A 317 -9.87 1.41 4.04
N GLY A 318 -9.92 1.16 5.34
CA GLY A 318 -9.45 -0.08 5.94
C GLY A 318 -10.22 -1.28 5.39
N SER A 319 -11.54 -1.12 5.22
CA SER A 319 -12.37 -2.13 4.56
C SER A 319 -11.92 -2.43 3.12
N ALA A 320 -11.64 -1.41 2.31
CA ALA A 320 -11.12 -1.62 0.95
C ALA A 320 -9.73 -2.30 0.95
N GLN A 321 -8.86 -1.97 1.91
CA GLN A 321 -7.55 -2.62 2.05
C GLN A 321 -7.67 -4.11 2.43
N PHE A 322 -8.64 -4.46 3.28
CA PHE A 322 -8.94 -5.85 3.60
C PHE A 322 -9.53 -6.62 2.40
N VAL A 323 -10.50 -6.03 1.69
CA VAL A 323 -11.04 -6.60 0.44
C VAL A 323 -9.91 -6.84 -0.57
N TYR A 324 -9.07 -5.82 -0.81
CA TYR A 324 -7.90 -5.91 -1.67
C TYR A 324 -7.01 -7.10 -1.28
N GLY A 325 -6.67 -7.21 0.00
CA GLY A 325 -5.74 -8.22 0.48
C GLY A 325 -6.32 -9.62 0.39
N LEU A 326 -7.61 -9.80 0.67
CA LEU A 326 -8.32 -11.08 0.58
C LEU A 326 -8.41 -11.57 -0.87
N LEU A 327 -8.87 -10.71 -1.78
CA LEU A 327 -9.00 -11.04 -3.20
C LEU A 327 -7.63 -11.30 -3.82
N LYS A 328 -6.61 -10.51 -3.44
CA LYS A 328 -5.23 -10.74 -3.89
C LYS A 328 -4.71 -12.10 -3.41
N GLY A 329 -4.96 -12.44 -2.15
CA GLY A 329 -4.61 -13.75 -1.59
C GLY A 329 -5.25 -14.91 -2.33
N ALA A 330 -6.54 -14.78 -2.65
CA ALA A 330 -7.26 -15.78 -3.42
C ALA A 330 -6.66 -15.96 -4.83
N ARG A 331 -6.45 -14.85 -5.56
CA ARG A 331 -5.86 -14.86 -6.91
C ARG A 331 -4.47 -15.47 -6.93
N LEU A 332 -3.64 -15.18 -5.92
CA LEU A 332 -2.28 -15.70 -5.81
C LEU A 332 -2.23 -17.14 -5.24
N GLY A 333 -3.38 -17.69 -4.84
CA GLY A 333 -3.48 -19.04 -4.28
C GLY A 333 -3.01 -19.16 -2.83
N TYR A 334 -2.83 -18.04 -2.12
CA TYR A 334 -2.50 -18.01 -0.68
C TYR A 334 -3.73 -18.25 0.20
N LEU A 335 -4.92 -17.87 -0.26
CA LEU A 335 -6.18 -18.12 0.42
C LEU A 335 -7.07 -18.99 -0.48
N GLN A 336 -7.30 -20.26 -0.11
CA GLN A 336 -8.07 -21.19 -0.93
C GLN A 336 -9.26 -21.74 -0.17
N GLY A 337 -10.42 -21.77 -0.83
CA GLY A 337 -11.65 -22.33 -0.26
C GLY A 337 -12.20 -21.47 0.88
N LYS A 338 -12.11 -21.98 2.11
CA LYS A 338 -12.80 -21.42 3.27
C LYS A 338 -11.84 -21.20 4.44
N THR A 339 -12.19 -20.25 5.30
CA THR A 339 -11.60 -20.09 6.63
C THR A 339 -11.86 -21.32 7.50
N PRO A 340 -11.11 -21.52 8.61
CA PRO A 340 -11.41 -22.57 9.59
C PRO A 340 -12.85 -22.53 10.13
N ASN A 341 -13.48 -21.35 10.14
CA ASN A 341 -14.87 -21.15 10.58
C ASN A 341 -15.91 -21.34 9.46
N GLY A 342 -15.48 -21.75 8.26
CA GLY A 342 -16.37 -22.16 7.18
C GLY A 342 -16.85 -21.06 6.23
N VAL A 343 -16.30 -19.85 6.36
CA VAL A 343 -16.60 -18.69 5.49
C VAL A 343 -15.71 -18.76 4.24
N GLY A 344 -16.26 -18.56 3.04
CA GLY A 344 -15.47 -18.47 1.81
C GLY A 344 -14.62 -17.19 1.80
N TYR A 345 -13.33 -17.29 1.48
CA TYR A 345 -12.46 -16.10 1.46
C TYR A 345 -12.92 -15.05 0.45
N THR A 346 -13.32 -15.48 -0.75
CA THR A 346 -13.88 -14.60 -1.79
C THR A 346 -15.27 -14.13 -1.40
N ASP A 347 -16.12 -15.01 -0.84
CA ASP A 347 -17.47 -14.64 -0.40
C ASP A 347 -17.45 -13.51 0.64
N ALA A 348 -16.50 -13.54 1.59
CA ALA A 348 -16.31 -12.49 2.58
C ALA A 348 -15.89 -11.16 1.93
N ALA A 349 -14.91 -11.21 1.01
CA ALA A 349 -14.43 -10.04 0.31
C ALA A 349 -15.49 -9.42 -0.61
N ASP A 350 -16.21 -10.26 -1.37
CA ASP A 350 -17.26 -9.83 -2.30
C ASP A 350 -18.42 -9.16 -1.57
N LYS A 351 -18.78 -9.66 -0.38
CA LYS A 351 -19.82 -9.03 0.44
C LYS A 351 -19.46 -7.60 0.80
N CYS A 352 -18.26 -7.38 1.37
CA CYS A 352 -17.84 -6.02 1.70
C CYS A 352 -17.68 -5.16 0.45
N TYR A 353 -17.06 -5.68 -0.61
CA TYR A 353 -16.89 -4.91 -1.85
C TYR A 353 -18.23 -4.39 -2.39
N ASN A 354 -19.26 -5.25 -2.45
CA ASN A 354 -20.58 -4.84 -2.92
C ASN A 354 -21.19 -3.75 -2.02
N TYR A 355 -20.97 -3.84 -0.71
CA TYR A 355 -21.35 -2.79 0.22
C TYR A 355 -20.58 -1.48 -0.06
N LEU A 356 -19.25 -1.52 -0.20
CA LEU A 356 -18.43 -0.34 -0.49
C LEU A 356 -18.86 0.36 -1.78
N VAL A 357 -19.13 -0.40 -2.85
CA VAL A 357 -19.61 0.17 -4.13
C VAL A 357 -20.98 0.81 -3.96
N SER A 358 -21.93 0.13 -3.32
CA SER A 358 -23.29 0.66 -3.18
C SER A 358 -23.38 1.87 -2.23
N GLU A 359 -22.64 1.84 -1.14
CA GLU A 359 -22.75 2.83 -0.08
C GLU A 359 -21.78 4.00 -0.24
N PHE A 360 -20.54 3.75 -0.68
CA PHE A 360 -19.48 4.77 -0.64
C PHE A 360 -19.08 5.31 -2.00
N VAL A 361 -19.25 4.58 -3.10
CA VAL A 361 -19.02 5.14 -4.44
C VAL A 361 -20.21 6.03 -4.83
N LYS A 362 -19.94 7.29 -5.15
CA LYS A 362 -20.96 8.27 -5.56
C LYS A 362 -20.62 8.88 -6.90
N GLU A 363 -21.61 8.93 -7.79
CA GLU A 363 -21.49 9.67 -9.03
C GLU A 363 -21.72 11.16 -8.75
N GLU A 364 -20.73 11.98 -9.10
CA GLU A 364 -20.75 13.42 -8.95
C GLU A 364 -21.47 14.10 -10.12
N ALA A 365 -21.90 15.34 -9.92
CA ALA A 365 -22.64 16.10 -10.95
C ALA A 365 -21.84 16.34 -12.24
N ASP A 366 -20.52 16.25 -12.20
CA ASP A 366 -19.62 16.37 -13.35
C ASP A 366 -19.32 15.03 -14.04
N GLY A 367 -19.91 13.93 -13.58
CA GLY A 367 -19.69 12.58 -14.11
C GLY A 367 -18.43 11.89 -13.60
N SER A 368 -17.72 12.49 -12.63
CA SER A 368 -16.66 11.81 -11.87
C SER A 368 -17.24 10.96 -10.74
N LEU A 369 -16.43 10.06 -10.17
CA LEU A 369 -16.76 9.29 -8.98
C LEU A 369 -16.08 9.88 -7.74
N GLY A 370 -16.83 10.04 -6.66
CA GLY A 370 -16.32 10.25 -5.30
C GLY A 370 -16.38 8.96 -4.47
N TYR A 371 -15.63 8.96 -3.36
CA TYR A 371 -15.63 7.87 -2.38
C TYR A 371 -15.81 8.43 -0.96
N ASN A 372 -16.90 8.02 -0.31
CA ASN A 372 -17.31 8.50 1.01
C ASN A 372 -16.92 7.53 2.12
N GLY A 373 -17.14 7.94 3.39
CA GLY A 373 -16.91 7.08 4.56
C GLY A 373 -15.45 6.75 4.83
N THR A 374 -14.53 7.54 4.27
CA THR A 374 -13.09 7.41 4.51
C THR A 374 -12.71 8.29 5.69
N VAL A 375 -12.01 7.72 6.67
CA VAL A 375 -11.54 8.51 7.82
C VAL A 375 -10.53 9.57 7.37
N GLY A 376 -10.62 10.75 7.97
CA GLY A 376 -9.72 11.85 7.76
C GLY A 376 -8.32 11.50 8.24
N ASP A 377 -7.83 12.18 9.27
CA ASP A 377 -6.55 11.83 9.88
C ASP A 377 -6.75 11.11 11.21
N CYS A 378 -5.91 10.12 11.47
CA CYS A 378 -5.86 9.40 12.73
C CYS A 378 -4.40 9.06 12.99
N GLY A 379 -3.94 9.34 14.21
CA GLY A 379 -2.58 9.07 14.61
C GLY A 379 -2.44 9.02 16.12
N LEU A 380 -1.44 8.30 16.60
CA LEU A 380 -1.17 8.12 18.03
C LEU A 380 -0.71 9.42 18.73
N TYR A 381 -0.45 10.49 17.98
CA TYR A 381 -0.12 11.80 18.54
C TYR A 381 -1.31 12.47 19.24
N ASP A 382 -2.53 12.06 18.89
CA ASP A 382 -3.73 12.36 19.67
C ASP A 382 -4.68 11.15 19.60
N PRO A 383 -4.56 10.22 20.56
CA PRO A 383 -5.32 8.97 20.58
C PRO A 383 -6.82 9.20 20.82
N THR A 384 -7.24 10.42 21.19
CA THR A 384 -8.67 10.73 21.27
C THR A 384 -9.32 10.71 19.88
N PHE A 385 -8.56 10.93 18.81
CA PHE A 385 -9.08 10.85 17.43
C PHE A 385 -9.53 9.45 17.02
N GLU A 386 -8.97 8.38 17.61
CA GLU A 386 -9.45 7.02 17.34
C GLU A 386 -10.92 6.85 17.77
N LEU A 387 -11.38 7.66 18.74
CA LEU A 387 -12.78 7.70 19.21
C LEU A 387 -13.57 8.93 18.72
N ALA A 388 -12.93 10.05 18.37
CA ALA A 388 -13.58 11.37 18.29
C ALA A 388 -14.03 11.82 16.89
N GLU A 389 -13.59 11.19 15.79
CA GLU A 389 -14.07 11.53 14.43
C GLU A 389 -15.45 10.91 14.07
N VAL A 390 -16.33 10.84 15.08
CA VAL A 390 -17.76 10.61 14.93
C VAL A 390 -18.46 11.85 14.34
N ASP A 391 -17.97 13.05 14.67
CA ASP A 391 -18.74 14.29 14.52
C ASP A 391 -18.44 15.12 13.25
N LEU A 392 -17.53 14.68 12.35
CA LEU A 392 -17.12 15.46 11.18
C LEU A 392 -17.49 14.88 9.81
N LEU A 393 -18.15 13.72 9.74
CA LEU A 393 -18.58 13.12 8.46
C LEU A 393 -19.94 13.63 7.97
N THR A 394 -20.56 14.59 8.66
CA THR A 394 -21.75 15.27 8.17
C THR A 394 -21.49 16.76 8.06
N THR A 395 -21.66 17.29 6.85
CA THR A 395 -21.67 18.72 6.47
C THR A 395 -20.32 19.35 6.07
N ASN A 396 -20.16 19.50 4.74
CA ASN A 396 -19.65 20.72 4.09
C ASN A 396 -18.47 21.47 4.76
N THR A 397 -17.32 20.84 4.98
CA THR A 397 -16.05 21.59 5.13
C THR A 397 -14.83 20.72 4.80
N THR A 398 -14.24 20.95 3.62
CA THR A 398 -12.79 21.13 3.34
C THR A 398 -11.69 20.30 4.03
N ASN A 399 -11.95 19.18 4.72
CA ASN A 399 -10.90 18.19 5.01
C ASN A 399 -10.80 17.19 3.84
N THR A 400 -10.30 17.71 2.72
CA THR A 400 -10.25 17.07 1.39
C THR A 400 -9.07 16.12 1.19
N ILE A 401 -8.12 16.04 2.12
CA ILE A 401 -6.82 15.38 1.85
C ILE A 401 -6.90 13.86 2.08
N THR A 402 -7.52 13.44 3.17
CA THR A 402 -7.50 12.06 3.65
C THR A 402 -8.70 11.23 3.20
N THR A 403 -9.86 11.86 2.99
CA THR A 403 -11.03 11.26 2.33
C THR A 403 -10.74 10.76 0.90
N ARG A 404 -9.70 11.29 0.25
CA ARG A 404 -9.40 11.06 -1.18
C ARG A 404 -8.23 10.10 -1.46
N SER A 405 -7.52 9.65 -0.42
CA SER A 405 -6.46 8.63 -0.58
C SER A 405 -7.02 7.22 -0.84
N CYS A 406 -8.33 7.04 -0.69
CA CYS A 406 -8.96 5.72 -0.59
C CYS A 406 -9.86 5.37 -1.79
N ASP A 407 -10.14 6.36 -2.66
CA ASP A 407 -10.48 6.18 -4.08
C ASP A 407 -9.58 5.11 -4.74
N ILE A 408 -8.33 5.03 -4.27
CA ILE A 408 -7.26 4.20 -4.81
C ILE A 408 -7.37 2.73 -4.33
N CYS A 409 -7.71 2.48 -3.07
CA CYS A 409 -7.83 1.11 -2.53
C CYS A 409 -9.02 0.36 -3.16
N ILE A 410 -10.15 1.04 -3.38
CA ILE A 410 -11.31 0.43 -4.05
C ILE A 410 -11.02 0.15 -5.54
N THR A 411 -10.23 1.00 -6.18
CA THR A 411 -9.75 0.81 -7.56
C THR A 411 -8.97 -0.50 -7.69
N GLU A 412 -8.12 -0.83 -6.71
CA GLU A 412 -7.37 -2.09 -6.75
C GLU A 412 -8.18 -3.33 -6.34
N ALA A 413 -9.24 -3.17 -5.55
CA ALA A 413 -10.17 -4.23 -5.19
C ALA A 413 -11.07 -4.61 -6.38
N ASP A 414 -11.65 -3.62 -7.06
CA ASP A 414 -12.51 -3.77 -8.24
C ASP A 414 -11.83 -4.56 -9.37
N ASP A 415 -10.60 -4.16 -9.73
CA ASP A 415 -9.78 -4.84 -10.73
C ASP A 415 -9.57 -6.35 -10.42
N LYS A 416 -9.52 -6.70 -9.14
CA LYS A 416 -9.23 -8.08 -8.71
C LYS A 416 -10.47 -8.95 -8.60
N ILE A 417 -11.65 -8.38 -8.37
CA ILE A 417 -12.92 -9.09 -8.48
C ILE A 417 -13.16 -9.49 -9.94
N GLU A 418 -12.90 -8.58 -10.88
CA GLU A 418 -12.98 -8.90 -12.31
C GLU A 418 -12.04 -10.04 -12.72
N ARG A 419 -10.85 -10.12 -12.09
CA ARG A 419 -9.88 -11.22 -12.27
C ARG A 419 -10.27 -12.54 -11.61
N LEU A 420 -11.07 -12.53 -10.54
CA LEU A 420 -11.48 -13.75 -9.83
C LEU A 420 -12.71 -14.40 -10.44
N HIS A 421 -13.57 -13.61 -11.09
CA HIS A 421 -14.75 -14.10 -11.80
C HIS A 421 -14.50 -14.51 -13.27
N ARG A 422 -13.28 -14.33 -13.79
CA ARG A 422 -12.86 -14.74 -15.14
C ARG A 422 -11.67 -15.69 -15.07
#